data_AF-A0A7R9LV82-F1
#
_entry.id   AF-A0A7R9LV82-F1
#
_cell.length_a   1.000
_cell.length_b   1.000
_cell.length_c   1.000
_cell.angle_alpha   90.00
_cell.angle_beta   90.00
_cell.angle_gamma   90.00
#
_symmetry.space_group_name_H-M   'P 1'
#
loop_
_entity.id
_entity.type
_entity.pdbx_description
1 polymer ?
#
loop_
_entity_poly.entity_id
_entity_poly.type
_entity_poly.pdbx_seq_one_letter_code
_entity_poly.pdbx_strand_id
1 'polypeptide(L)'
;MMPSYHMNRISSVFFIAFLIIHLYFLMNIMLAVVYEAFTRIEKDKFRKLLLHRRKACRLAFALLVTQKTPTKISFKHFEGLMQYYKPGATRLETYLMFKTLDTNRSGYLTLNEFYDIYEVCEFKWESKNTTEWFADIDNKWLKTFCRLVYRLVAHKWFDISVYAMIAISAVYQLIEAIVRSSSIDSYHLKLELIYATPLSLIFVSLYGLEACLKLIGFGLIQYFRRGWNRFDFAITCL
;
A
#
# COMPACT_ATOMS: atom_id res chain seq x y z
N MET A 1 -43.51 11.31 -15.77
CA MET A 1 -43.52 12.75 -15.43
C MET A 1 -43.94 13.63 -16.62
N MET A 2 -43.29 13.54 -17.78
CA MET A 2 -43.51 14.42 -18.95
C MET A 2 -44.99 14.59 -19.39
N PRO A 3 -45.79 13.52 -19.61
CA PRO A 3 -47.17 13.67 -20.08
C PRO A 3 -48.10 14.38 -19.08
N SER A 4 -47.98 14.05 -17.79
CA SER A 4 -48.79 14.65 -16.72
C SER A 4 -48.43 16.11 -16.45
N TYR A 5 -47.15 16.46 -16.59
CA TYR A 5 -46.68 17.84 -16.45
C TYR A 5 -47.18 18.74 -17.59
N HIS A 6 -47.24 18.20 -18.81
CA HIS A 6 -47.77 18.93 -19.97
C HIS A 6 -49.27 19.24 -19.82
N MET A 7 -50.03 18.36 -19.16
CA MET A 7 -51.45 18.58 -18.87
C MET A 7 -51.68 19.55 -17.70
N ASN A 8 -50.91 19.42 -16.62
CA ASN A 8 -50.97 20.35 -15.48
C ASN A 8 -49.59 20.53 -14.83
N ARG A 9 -49.11 21.77 -14.77
CA ARG A 9 -47.79 22.09 -14.19
C ARG A 9 -47.71 21.75 -12.71
N ILE A 10 -48.83 21.80 -11.98
CA ILE A 10 -48.87 21.47 -10.54
C ILE A 10 -48.57 19.99 -10.30
N SER A 11 -48.80 19.12 -11.28
CA SER A 11 -48.47 17.69 -11.17
C SER A 11 -46.97 17.41 -10.98
N SER A 12 -46.07 18.35 -11.29
CA SER A 12 -44.63 18.20 -10.97
C SER A 12 -44.35 18.17 -9.47
N VAL A 13 -45.13 18.89 -8.67
CA VAL A 13 -44.97 18.96 -7.20
C VAL A 13 -45.10 17.57 -6.59
N PHE A 14 -46.04 16.75 -7.09
CA PHE A 14 -46.18 15.36 -6.67
C PHE A 14 -44.91 14.54 -6.92
N PHE A 15 -44.32 14.63 -8.12
CA PHE A 15 -43.11 13.88 -8.45
C PHE A 15 -41.88 14.37 -7.68
N ILE A 16 -41.76 15.69 -7.46
CA ILE A 16 -40.69 16.27 -6.65
C ILE A 16 -40.80 15.80 -5.21
N ALA A 17 -42.00 15.88 -4.61
CA ALA A 17 -42.23 15.39 -3.25
C ALA A 17 -41.96 13.88 -3.13
N PHE A 18 -42.42 13.09 -4.11
CA PHE A 18 -42.17 11.66 -4.16
C PHE A 18 -40.67 11.34 -4.25
N LEU A 19 -39.92 12.03 -5.12
CA LEU A 19 -38.47 11.83 -5.24
C LEU A 19 -37.73 12.24 -3.97
N ILE A 20 -38.11 13.36 -3.34
CA ILE A 20 -37.50 13.79 -2.09
C ILE A 20 -37.69 12.74 -1.00
N ILE A 21 -38.92 12.26 -0.84
CA ILE A 21 -39.24 11.25 0.18
C ILE A 21 -38.57 9.92 -0.15
N HIS A 22 -38.67 9.42 -1.37
CA HIS A 22 -38.16 8.10 -1.69
C HIS A 22 -36.64 8.05 -1.76
N LEU A 23 -36.02 8.99 -2.48
CA LEU A 23 -34.59 8.98 -2.71
C LEU A 23 -33.79 9.50 -1.52
N TYR A 24 -34.22 10.62 -0.90
CA TYR A 24 -33.42 11.21 0.17
C TYR A 24 -33.81 10.72 1.56
N PHE A 25 -35.07 10.34 1.78
CA PHE A 25 -35.50 9.85 3.08
C PHE A 25 -35.45 8.32 3.14
N LEU A 26 -36.23 7.62 2.30
CA LEU A 26 -36.37 6.16 2.40
C LEU A 26 -35.07 5.40 2.06
N MET A 27 -34.40 5.72 0.94
CA MET A 27 -33.16 5.02 0.56
C MET A 27 -32.03 5.24 1.57
N ASN A 28 -31.89 6.45 2.13
CA ASN A 28 -30.86 6.73 3.11
C ASN A 28 -31.15 6.06 4.46
N ILE A 29 -32.42 6.00 4.90
CA ILE A 29 -32.81 5.26 6.10
C ILE A 29 -32.56 3.76 5.90
N MET A 30 -32.91 3.22 4.74
CA MET A 30 -32.63 1.82 4.42
C MET A 30 -31.13 1.53 4.47
N LEU A 31 -30.29 2.38 3.86
CA LEU A 31 -28.84 2.24 3.91
C LEU A 31 -28.31 2.30 5.35
N ALA A 32 -28.83 3.22 6.17
CA ALA A 32 -28.44 3.35 7.57
C ALA A 32 -28.76 2.09 8.38
N VAL A 33 -29.97 1.53 8.22
CA VAL A 33 -30.38 0.29 8.90
C VAL A 33 -29.53 -0.90 8.47
N VAL A 34 -29.27 -1.04 7.15
CA VAL A 34 -28.41 -2.11 6.63
C VAL A 34 -26.98 -1.96 7.16
N TYR A 35 -26.45 -0.74 7.19
CA TYR A 35 -25.12 -0.48 7.73
C TYR A 35 -25.03 -0.83 9.22
N GLU A 36 -25.99 -0.41 10.05
CA GLU A 36 -26.01 -0.75 11.47
C GLU A 36 -26.08 -2.27 11.70
N ALA A 37 -26.95 -2.96 10.95
CA ALA A 37 -27.07 -4.42 11.01
C ALA A 37 -25.76 -5.11 10.59
N PHE A 38 -25.13 -4.67 9.50
CA PHE A 38 -23.86 -5.20 9.02
C PHE A 38 -22.74 -4.99 10.05
N THR A 39 -22.57 -3.78 10.56
CA THR A 39 -21.55 -3.47 11.58
C THR A 39 -21.77 -4.27 12.86
N ARG A 40 -23.03 -4.51 13.27
CA ARG A 40 -23.34 -5.39 14.41
C ARG A 40 -22.88 -6.83 14.16
N ILE A 41 -23.22 -7.40 13.00
CA ILE A 41 -22.83 -8.77 12.62
C ILE A 41 -21.31 -8.88 12.53
N GLU A 42 -20.65 -7.88 11.93
CA GLU A 42 -19.20 -7.82 11.80
C GLU A 42 -18.51 -7.79 13.18
N LYS A 43 -19.00 -6.94 14.10
CA LYS A 43 -18.49 -6.86 15.48
C LYS A 43 -18.62 -8.19 16.23
N ASP A 44 -19.76 -8.87 16.10
CA ASP A 44 -19.98 -10.17 16.75
C ASP A 44 -19.09 -11.27 16.13
N LYS A 45 -18.90 -11.24 14.81
CA LYS A 45 -17.99 -12.15 14.11
C LYS A 45 -16.54 -11.95 14.57
N PHE A 46 -16.06 -10.71 14.63
CA PHE A 46 -14.73 -10.38 15.14
C PHE A 46 -14.55 -10.79 16.59
N ARG A 47 -15.54 -10.52 17.46
CA ARG A 47 -15.50 -10.94 18.87
C ARG A 47 -15.38 -12.45 19.01
N LYS A 48 -16.19 -13.22 18.28
CA LYS A 48 -16.12 -14.69 18.30
C LYS A 48 -14.76 -15.20 17.81
N LEU A 49 -14.22 -14.61 16.75
CA LEU A 49 -12.92 -14.97 16.20
C LEU A 49 -11.77 -14.69 17.17
N LEU A 50 -11.77 -13.54 17.85
CA LEU A 50 -10.77 -13.20 18.87
C LEU A 50 -10.85 -14.12 20.09
N LEU A 51 -12.07 -14.44 20.56
CA LEU A 51 -12.25 -15.40 21.66
C LEU A 51 -11.75 -16.80 21.30
N HIS A 52 -12.01 -17.24 20.06
CA HIS A 52 -11.50 -18.52 19.56
C HIS A 52 -9.96 -18.53 19.52
N ARG A 53 -9.33 -17.48 18.96
CA ARG A 53 -7.87 -17.31 18.96
C ARG A 53 -7.29 -17.33 20.38
N ARG A 54 -7.87 -16.57 21.32
CA ARG A 54 -7.41 -16.57 22.74
C ARG A 54 -7.56 -17.94 23.40
N LYS A 55 -8.65 -18.67 23.14
CA LYS A 55 -8.84 -20.03 23.66
C LYS A 55 -7.75 -20.98 23.13
N ALA A 56 -7.45 -20.91 21.84
CA ALA A 56 -6.38 -21.70 21.22
C ALA A 56 -5.00 -21.35 21.82
N CYS A 57 -4.67 -20.06 21.96
CA CYS A 57 -3.43 -19.63 22.63
C CYS A 57 -3.33 -20.17 24.06
N ARG A 58 -4.41 -20.13 24.84
CA ARG A 58 -4.42 -20.63 26.22
C ARG A 58 -4.16 -22.14 26.27
N LEU A 59 -4.76 -22.90 25.35
CA LEU A 59 -4.53 -24.35 25.26
C LEU A 59 -3.08 -24.65 24.82
N ALA A 60 -2.57 -23.96 23.80
CA ALA A 60 -1.19 -24.10 23.36
C ALA A 60 -0.19 -23.72 24.47
N PHE A 61 -0.44 -22.62 25.19
CA PHE A 61 0.36 -22.20 26.33
C PHE A 61 0.40 -23.28 27.41
N ALA A 62 -0.75 -23.85 27.77
CA ALA A 62 -0.82 -24.92 28.76
C ALA A 62 -0.03 -26.17 28.34
N LEU A 63 0.09 -26.46 27.04
CA LEU A 63 0.86 -27.59 26.52
C LEU A 63 2.37 -27.32 26.43
N LEU A 64 2.76 -26.07 26.16
CA LEU A 64 4.17 -25.69 25.97
C LEU A 64 4.92 -25.50 27.29
N VAL A 65 4.19 -25.29 28.38
CA VAL A 65 4.79 -25.03 29.67
C VAL A 65 5.18 -26.33 30.38
N THR A 66 6.36 -26.34 30.99
CA THR A 66 6.84 -27.46 31.81
C THR A 66 6.19 -27.46 33.20
N GLN A 67 5.99 -28.65 33.80
CA GLN A 67 5.49 -28.80 35.18
C GLN A 67 6.29 -27.99 36.22
N LYS A 68 7.58 -27.75 35.98
CA LYS A 68 8.45 -26.98 36.87
C LYS A 68 8.19 -25.47 36.86
N THR A 69 7.64 -24.92 35.78
CA THR A 69 7.43 -23.46 35.61
C THR A 69 6.09 -23.16 34.93
N PRO A 70 4.94 -23.44 35.58
CA PRO A 70 3.60 -23.42 34.96
C PRO A 70 3.13 -22.08 34.38
N THR A 71 3.87 -21.00 34.64
CA THR A 71 3.47 -19.63 34.29
C THR A 71 4.31 -18.99 33.18
N LYS A 72 5.35 -19.68 32.69
CA LYS A 72 6.37 -19.09 31.83
C LYS A 72 6.83 -20.05 30.73
N ILE A 73 6.91 -19.56 29.49
CA ILE A 73 7.48 -20.27 28.34
C ILE A 73 8.91 -19.78 28.11
N SER A 74 9.87 -20.70 28.01
CA SER A 74 11.26 -20.37 27.63
C SER A 74 11.44 -20.39 26.12
N PHE A 75 12.49 -19.72 25.63
CA PHE A 75 12.78 -19.65 24.19
C PHE A 75 12.87 -21.03 23.51
N LYS A 76 13.44 -22.05 24.17
CA LYS A 76 13.54 -23.41 23.61
C LYS A 76 12.17 -24.03 23.29
N HIS A 77 11.18 -23.81 24.17
CA HIS A 77 9.82 -24.32 23.94
C HIS A 77 9.13 -23.54 22.82
N PHE A 78 9.35 -22.22 22.76
CA PHE A 78 8.83 -21.38 21.67
C PHE A 78 9.45 -21.72 20.31
N GLU A 79 10.76 -22.00 20.28
CA GLU A 79 11.48 -22.46 19.08
C GLU A 79 10.89 -23.78 18.56
N GLY A 80 10.62 -24.73 19.45
CA GLY A 80 9.94 -25.98 19.08
C GLY A 80 8.54 -25.77 18.51
N LEU A 81 7.75 -24.85 19.06
CA LEU A 81 6.44 -24.48 18.48
C LEU A 81 6.61 -23.91 17.06
N MET A 82 7.55 -22.99 16.89
CA MET A 82 7.71 -22.25 15.64
C MET A 82 8.19 -23.14 14.49
N GLN A 83 8.95 -24.19 14.80
CA GLN A 83 9.37 -25.19 13.82
C GLN A 83 8.19 -25.86 13.10
N TYR A 84 7.06 -26.06 13.78
CA TYR A 84 5.85 -26.63 13.18
C TYR A 84 4.87 -25.56 12.69
N TYR A 85 4.73 -24.46 13.43
CA TYR A 85 3.77 -23.41 13.09
C TYR A 85 4.21 -22.55 11.89
N LYS A 86 5.51 -22.24 11.78
CA LYS A 86 6.10 -21.45 10.69
C LYS A 86 7.46 -22.07 10.27
N PRO A 87 7.44 -23.22 9.58
CA PRO A 87 8.66 -23.98 9.26
C PRO A 87 9.68 -23.23 8.39
N GLY A 88 9.22 -22.22 7.63
CA GLY A 88 10.09 -21.37 6.81
C GLY A 88 10.83 -20.27 7.59
N ALA A 89 10.54 -20.07 8.87
CA ALA A 89 11.21 -19.04 9.67
C ALA A 89 12.60 -19.49 10.11
N THR A 90 13.59 -18.61 9.93
CA THR A 90 14.94 -18.85 10.43
C THR A 90 14.99 -18.76 11.96
N ARG A 91 16.05 -19.31 12.56
CA ARG A 91 16.27 -19.20 14.02
C ARG A 91 16.34 -17.75 14.49
N LEU A 92 16.96 -16.87 13.70
CA LEU A 92 17.05 -15.43 13.97
C LEU A 92 15.65 -14.81 14.01
N GLU A 93 14.82 -15.07 13.00
CA GLU A 93 13.45 -14.56 12.94
C GLU A 93 12.61 -15.07 14.11
N THR A 94 12.77 -16.34 14.47
CA THR A 94 12.10 -16.94 15.63
C THR A 94 12.52 -16.25 16.94
N TYR A 95 13.80 -15.95 17.08
CA TYR A 95 14.31 -15.16 18.20
C TYR A 95 13.78 -13.72 18.20
N LEU A 96 13.70 -13.07 17.05
CA LEU A 96 13.11 -11.73 16.92
C LEU A 96 11.64 -11.73 17.33
N MET A 97 10.86 -12.72 16.87
CA MET A 97 9.46 -12.91 17.28
C MET A 97 9.35 -13.08 18.80
N PHE A 98 10.16 -13.95 19.40
CA PHE A 98 10.18 -14.13 20.84
C PHE A 98 10.50 -12.83 21.59
N LYS A 99 11.54 -12.11 21.14
CA LYS A 99 11.97 -10.85 21.74
C LYS A 99 10.91 -9.75 21.62
N THR A 100 10.10 -9.75 20.56
CA THR A 100 8.99 -8.81 20.44
C THR A 100 7.77 -9.18 21.28
N LEU A 101 7.57 -10.45 21.58
CA LEU A 101 6.53 -10.88 22.52
C LEU A 101 6.93 -10.57 23.98
N ASP A 102 8.21 -10.73 24.34
CA ASP A 102 8.74 -10.46 25.69
C ASP A 102 8.85 -8.95 25.98
N THR A 103 7.69 -8.31 26.14
CA THR A 103 7.58 -6.88 26.43
C THR A 103 8.21 -6.53 27.78
N ASN A 104 8.12 -7.44 28.75
CA ASN A 104 8.71 -7.28 30.08
C ASN A 104 10.23 -7.53 30.13
N ARG A 105 10.84 -7.99 29.02
CA ARG A 105 12.27 -8.35 28.92
C ARG A 105 12.72 -9.34 30.00
N SER A 106 11.84 -10.25 30.38
CA SER A 106 12.08 -11.21 31.45
C SER A 106 12.88 -12.43 30.98
N GLY A 107 13.04 -12.60 29.65
CA GLY A 107 13.61 -13.79 29.03
C GLY A 107 12.63 -14.96 28.93
N TYR A 108 11.38 -14.75 29.33
CA TYR A 108 10.29 -15.73 29.29
C TYR A 108 9.00 -15.08 28.80
N LEU A 109 8.10 -15.87 28.21
CA LEU A 109 6.77 -15.39 27.82
C LEU A 109 5.72 -15.80 28.85
N THR A 110 4.97 -14.80 29.33
CA THR A 110 3.76 -14.99 30.11
C THR A 110 2.55 -15.27 29.21
N LEU A 111 1.43 -15.74 29.77
CA LEU A 111 0.21 -16.00 29.00
C LEU A 111 -0.32 -14.73 28.30
N ASN A 112 -0.19 -13.57 28.95
CA ASN A 112 -0.65 -12.30 28.40
C ASN A 112 0.18 -11.88 27.19
N GLU A 113 1.50 -11.99 27.26
CA GLU A 113 2.41 -11.73 26.13
C GLU A 113 2.20 -12.74 25.00
N PHE A 114 1.89 -13.99 25.33
CA PHE A 114 1.65 -15.03 24.33
C PHE A 114 0.34 -14.84 23.54
N TYR A 115 -0.60 -14.00 23.98
CA TYR A 115 -1.81 -13.73 23.20
C TYR A 115 -1.54 -13.03 21.87
N ASP A 116 -0.45 -12.26 21.81
CA ASP A 116 -0.10 -11.47 20.62
C ASP A 116 0.74 -12.28 19.60
N ILE A 117 0.89 -13.59 19.83
CA ILE A 117 1.65 -14.49 18.94
C ILE A 117 1.14 -14.44 17.50
N TYR A 118 -0.18 -14.35 17.29
CA TYR A 118 -0.75 -14.30 15.94
C TYR A 118 -0.28 -13.07 15.17
N GLU A 119 -0.26 -11.91 15.84
CA GLU A 119 0.19 -10.65 15.24
C GLU A 119 1.69 -10.68 14.96
N VAL A 120 2.48 -11.16 15.92
CA VAL A 120 3.94 -11.22 15.79
C VAL A 120 4.39 -12.20 14.70
N CYS A 121 3.67 -13.31 14.52
CA CYS A 121 3.97 -14.28 13.48
C CYS A 121 3.71 -13.75 12.06
N GLU A 122 2.83 -12.75 11.91
CA GLU A 122 2.54 -12.08 10.64
C GLU A 122 3.65 -11.11 10.22
N PHE A 123 4.51 -10.68 11.16
CA PHE A 123 5.64 -9.82 10.81
C PHE A 123 6.67 -10.52 9.91
N LYS A 124 7.15 -9.75 8.93
CA LYS A 124 8.31 -10.08 8.10
C LYS A 124 9.50 -9.30 8.60
N TRP A 125 10.55 -10.01 8.98
CA TRP A 125 11.76 -9.39 9.51
C TRP A 125 12.67 -9.03 8.34
N GLU A 126 12.81 -7.74 8.08
CA GLU A 126 13.80 -7.25 7.13
C GLU A 126 14.93 -6.58 7.91
N SER A 127 16.17 -6.96 7.60
CA SER A 127 17.30 -6.16 8.01
C SER A 127 17.17 -4.79 7.35
N LYS A 128 17.38 -3.73 8.12
CA LYS A 128 17.55 -2.40 7.55
C LYS A 128 18.91 -2.41 6.84
N ASN A 129 18.94 -2.82 5.57
CA ASN A 129 20.13 -2.77 4.73
C ASN A 129 20.58 -1.31 4.64
N THR A 130 21.55 -0.95 5.48
CA THR A 130 22.25 0.35 5.46
C THR A 130 23.43 0.35 4.50
N THR A 131 23.78 -0.81 3.94
CA THR A 131 24.85 -0.92 2.96
C THR A 131 24.38 -0.36 1.63
N GLU A 132 24.87 0.84 1.32
CA GLU A 132 24.83 1.42 -0.02
C GLU A 132 25.27 0.34 -1.02
N TRP A 133 24.49 0.05 -2.07
CA TRP A 133 24.82 -1.03 -3.03
C TRP A 133 26.18 -0.81 -3.71
N PHE A 134 26.65 0.43 -3.75
CA PHE A 134 27.94 0.86 -4.28
C PHE A 134 29.08 0.84 -3.23
N ALA A 135 28.85 0.28 -2.04
CA ALA A 135 29.88 0.17 -1.00
C ALA A 135 31.04 -0.72 -1.45
N ASP A 136 30.74 -1.78 -2.19
CA ASP A 136 31.69 -2.81 -2.66
C ASP A 136 32.43 -2.43 -3.96
N ILE A 137 32.21 -1.22 -4.49
CA ILE A 137 32.89 -0.74 -5.71
C ILE A 137 34.27 -0.16 -5.35
N ASP A 138 35.34 -0.75 -5.91
CA ASP A 138 36.73 -0.32 -5.68
C ASP A 138 37.07 1.04 -6.31
N ASN A 139 36.39 1.40 -7.41
CA ASN A 139 36.62 2.65 -8.14
C ASN A 139 36.10 3.87 -7.35
N LYS A 140 37.03 4.65 -6.77
CA LYS A 140 36.74 5.85 -5.96
C LYS A 140 35.88 6.89 -6.68
N TRP A 141 36.10 7.11 -7.98
CA TRP A 141 35.33 8.08 -8.77
C TRP A 141 33.86 7.67 -8.91
N LEU A 142 33.61 6.41 -9.32
CA LEU A 142 32.25 5.86 -9.45
C LEU A 142 31.52 5.85 -8.10
N LYS A 143 32.21 5.48 -7.01
CA LYS A 143 31.64 5.52 -5.66
C LYS A 143 31.22 6.94 -5.25
N THR A 144 32.03 7.93 -5.58
CA THR A 144 31.73 9.35 -5.30
C THR A 144 30.55 9.84 -6.14
N PHE A 145 30.49 9.46 -7.42
CA PHE A 145 29.38 9.76 -8.31
C PHE A 145 28.06 9.13 -7.83
N CYS A 146 28.05 7.82 -7.53
CA CYS A 146 26.85 7.13 -7.05
C CYS A 146 26.36 7.72 -5.72
N ARG A 147 27.27 8.12 -4.81
CA ARG A 147 26.90 8.82 -3.57
C ARG A 147 26.31 10.20 -3.81
N LEU A 148 26.76 10.92 -4.83
CA LEU A 148 26.17 12.20 -5.21
C LEU A 148 24.76 12.00 -5.78
N VAL A 149 24.59 11.05 -6.70
CA VAL A 149 23.27 10.69 -7.26
C VAL A 149 22.31 10.24 -6.15
N TYR A 150 22.76 9.38 -5.24
CA TYR A 150 21.96 8.95 -4.08
C TYR A 150 21.53 10.14 -3.21
N ARG A 151 22.45 11.07 -2.91
CA ARG A 151 22.11 12.28 -2.13
C ARG A 151 21.11 13.18 -2.85
N LEU A 152 21.23 13.30 -4.18
CA LEU A 152 20.31 14.08 -5.00
C LEU A 152 18.91 13.46 -4.98
N VAL A 153 18.82 12.15 -5.28
CA VAL A 153 17.54 11.42 -5.35
C VAL A 153 16.88 11.26 -3.98
N ALA A 154 17.66 11.10 -2.91
CA ALA A 154 17.14 10.99 -1.55
C ALA A 154 16.63 12.34 -0.99
N HIS A 155 16.90 13.45 -1.68
CA HIS A 155 16.45 14.76 -1.25
C HIS A 155 14.94 14.94 -1.48
N LYS A 156 14.19 15.42 -0.49
CA LYS A 156 12.73 15.63 -0.61
C LYS A 156 12.32 16.54 -1.77
N TRP A 157 13.18 17.51 -2.11
CA TRP A 157 12.99 18.40 -3.27
C TRP A 157 12.97 17.66 -4.60
N PHE A 158 13.69 16.54 -4.72
CA PHE A 158 13.68 15.73 -5.93
C PHE A 158 12.28 15.16 -6.19
N ASP A 159 11.68 14.52 -5.19
CA ASP A 159 10.31 14.00 -5.30
C ASP A 159 9.30 15.13 -5.63
N ILE A 160 9.44 16.31 -5.01
CA ILE A 160 8.62 17.49 -5.32
C ILE A 160 8.79 17.93 -6.79
N SER A 161 10.02 17.95 -7.30
CA SER A 161 10.30 18.33 -8.69
C SER A 161 9.68 17.35 -9.69
N VAL A 162 9.68 16.05 -9.36
CA VAL A 162 9.03 15.01 -10.18
C VAL A 162 7.51 15.21 -10.21
N TYR A 163 6.89 15.47 -9.05
CA TYR A 163 5.45 15.78 -9.01
C TYR A 163 5.08 17.04 -9.79
N ALA A 164 5.92 18.08 -9.71
CA ALA A 164 5.71 19.30 -10.50
C ALA A 164 5.83 19.01 -12.01
N MET A 165 6.82 18.22 -12.43
CA MET A 165 6.98 17.80 -13.81
C MET A 165 5.77 17.02 -14.33
N ILE A 166 5.24 16.07 -13.53
CA ILE A 166 4.02 15.32 -13.86
C ILE A 166 2.85 16.28 -14.06
N ALA A 167 2.62 17.20 -13.13
CA ALA A 167 1.54 18.18 -13.22
C ALA A 167 1.65 19.07 -14.47
N ILE A 168 2.84 19.57 -14.76
CA ILE A 168 3.11 20.39 -15.96
C ILE A 168 2.84 19.59 -17.24
N SER A 169 3.30 18.34 -17.30
CA SER A 169 3.06 17.48 -18.46
C SER A 169 1.57 17.19 -18.66
N ALA A 170 0.81 17.00 -17.58
CA ALA A 170 -0.62 16.74 -17.64
C ALA A 170 -1.39 17.98 -18.15
N VAL A 171 -1.01 19.18 -17.70
CA VAL A 171 -1.58 20.44 -18.21
C VAL A 171 -1.24 20.63 -19.69
N TYR A 172 0.00 20.35 -20.10
CA TYR A 172 0.41 20.42 -21.49
C TYR A 172 -0.41 19.48 -22.38
N GLN A 173 -0.54 18.21 -21.98
CA GLN A 173 -1.34 17.21 -22.70
C GLN A 173 -2.82 17.59 -22.75
N LEU A 174 -3.36 18.21 -21.69
CA LEU A 174 -4.73 18.70 -21.68
C LEU A 174 -4.94 19.83 -22.69
N ILE A 175 -4.01 20.79 -22.75
CA ILE A 175 -4.06 21.90 -23.73
C ILE A 175 -3.96 21.34 -25.15
N GLU A 176 -3.00 20.45 -25.41
CA GLU A 176 -2.82 19.79 -26.71
C GLU A 176 -4.08 19.01 -27.13
N ALA A 177 -4.73 18.30 -26.19
CA ALA A 177 -5.97 17.59 -26.44
C ALA A 177 -7.13 18.53 -26.81
N ILE A 178 -7.27 19.67 -26.12
CA ILE A 178 -8.30 20.67 -26.42
C ILE A 178 -8.06 21.29 -27.81
N VAL A 179 -6.83 21.71 -28.09
CA VAL A 179 -6.46 22.28 -29.41
C VAL A 179 -6.76 21.28 -30.53
N ARG A 180 -6.34 20.02 -30.37
CA ARG A 180 -6.59 18.95 -31.36
C ARG A 180 -8.07 18.61 -31.53
N SER A 181 -8.89 18.72 -30.48
CA SER A 181 -10.34 18.50 -30.56
C SER A 181 -11.07 19.59 -31.36
N SER A 182 -10.48 20.80 -31.45
CA SER A 182 -11.05 21.92 -32.21
C SER A 182 -10.69 21.89 -33.70
N SER A 183 -9.65 21.15 -34.09
CA SER A 183 -9.13 21.05 -35.46
C SER A 183 -9.50 19.72 -36.13
N ILE A 184 -10.78 19.33 -36.08
CA ILE A 184 -11.28 18.15 -36.81
C ILE A 184 -11.41 18.53 -38.29
N ASP A 185 -10.30 18.42 -39.02
CA ASP A 185 -10.32 18.18 -40.46
C ASP A 185 -9.26 17.14 -40.83
N SER A 186 -9.76 16.06 -41.43
CA SER A 186 -9.05 15.14 -42.34
C SER A 186 -8.02 14.17 -41.76
N TYR A 187 -8.46 12.91 -41.73
CA TYR A 187 -7.84 11.57 -41.75
C TYR A 187 -6.39 11.34 -42.24
N HIS A 188 -5.57 12.35 -42.50
CA HIS A 188 -4.12 12.23 -42.76
C HIS A 188 -3.26 12.21 -41.48
N LEU A 189 -3.86 12.51 -40.33
CA LEU A 189 -3.22 12.61 -39.00
C LEU A 189 -2.92 11.27 -38.31
N LYS A 190 -2.76 10.17 -39.07
CA LYS A 190 -2.24 8.91 -38.52
C LYS A 190 -0.73 8.74 -38.76
N LEU A 191 -0.13 9.49 -39.69
CA LEU A 191 1.33 9.52 -39.87
C LEU A 191 2.03 10.52 -38.95
N GLU A 192 1.34 11.56 -38.48
CA GLU A 192 1.85 12.48 -37.43
C GLU A 192 1.94 11.81 -36.05
N LEU A 193 1.49 10.57 -35.91
CA LEU A 193 1.81 9.74 -34.75
C LEU A 193 3.33 9.54 -34.56
N ILE A 194 4.13 9.84 -35.60
CA ILE A 194 5.60 9.73 -35.61
C ILE A 194 6.27 11.09 -35.29
N TYR A 195 5.58 12.22 -35.50
CA TYR A 195 6.06 13.54 -35.09
C TYR A 195 5.38 13.95 -33.79
N ALA A 196 5.72 13.23 -32.72
CA ALA A 196 5.53 13.73 -31.36
C ALA A 196 5.97 15.19 -31.31
N THR A 197 5.09 16.08 -30.85
CA THR A 197 5.48 17.46 -30.50
C THR A 197 6.79 17.39 -29.72
N PRO A 198 7.84 18.15 -30.06
CA PRO A 198 9.17 17.96 -29.45
C PRO A 198 9.14 18.01 -27.91
N LEU A 199 8.15 18.70 -27.35
CA LEU A 199 7.88 18.77 -25.91
C LEU A 199 7.43 17.45 -25.28
N SER A 200 6.59 16.65 -25.94
CA SER A 200 6.16 15.34 -25.41
C SER A 200 7.33 14.36 -25.35
N LEU A 201 8.21 14.37 -26.35
CA LEU A 201 9.47 13.60 -26.33
C LEU A 201 10.39 14.03 -25.18
N ILE A 202 10.49 15.35 -24.91
CA ILE A 202 11.26 15.87 -23.79
C ILE A 202 10.71 15.33 -22.46
N PHE A 203 9.40 15.35 -22.25
CA PHE A 203 8.81 14.82 -21.02
C PHE A 203 9.11 13.33 -20.84
N VAL A 204 8.95 12.51 -21.89
CA VAL A 204 9.29 11.08 -21.84
C VAL A 204 10.77 10.88 -21.51
N SER A 205 11.67 11.68 -22.10
CA SER A 205 13.10 11.60 -21.80
C SER A 205 13.43 11.97 -20.36
N LEU A 206 12.71 12.94 -19.78
CA LEU A 206 12.88 13.35 -18.40
C LEU A 206 12.38 12.27 -17.43
N TYR A 207 11.25 11.60 -17.73
CA TYR A 207 10.78 10.43 -16.97
C TYR A 207 11.77 9.26 -17.05
N GLY A 208 12.32 8.98 -18.24
CA GLY A 208 13.35 7.97 -18.42
C GLY A 208 14.63 8.28 -17.63
N LEU A 209 15.07 9.55 -17.64
CA LEU A 209 16.25 9.99 -16.89
C LEU A 209 16.03 9.93 -15.38
N GLU A 210 14.84 10.33 -14.92
CA GLU A 210 14.40 10.22 -13.53
C GLU A 210 14.47 8.77 -13.05
N ALA A 211 13.88 7.84 -13.82
CA ALA A 211 13.85 6.43 -13.50
C ALA A 211 15.28 5.86 -13.45
N CYS A 212 16.13 6.23 -14.42
CA CYS A 212 17.55 5.87 -14.43
C CYS A 212 18.29 6.39 -13.18
N LEU A 213 18.10 7.66 -12.82
CA LEU A 213 18.73 8.26 -11.64
C LEU A 213 18.29 7.56 -10.35
N LYS A 214 16.99 7.25 -10.21
CA LYS A 214 16.48 6.49 -9.06
C LYS A 214 17.02 5.06 -9.02
N LEU A 215 17.16 4.42 -10.16
CA LEU A 215 17.72 3.07 -10.28
C LEU A 215 19.19 3.03 -9.85
N ILE A 216 19.99 4.00 -10.32
CA ILE A 216 21.40 4.14 -9.93
C ILE A 216 21.52 4.58 -8.46
N GLY A 217 20.66 5.48 -7.99
CA GLY A 217 20.72 5.97 -6.61
C GLY A 217 20.40 4.88 -5.59
N PHE A 218 19.23 4.25 -5.69
CA PHE A 218 18.76 3.27 -4.71
C PHE A 218 19.28 1.84 -4.97
N GLY A 219 19.66 1.53 -6.21
CA GLY A 219 19.98 0.18 -6.65
C GLY A 219 18.71 -0.62 -6.99
N LEU A 220 18.87 -1.68 -7.79
CA LEU A 220 17.77 -2.49 -8.32
C LEU A 220 16.84 -3.01 -7.21
N ILE A 221 17.40 -3.62 -6.17
CA ILE A 221 16.63 -4.28 -5.10
C ILE A 221 15.77 -3.27 -4.33
N GLN A 222 16.36 -2.14 -3.92
CA GLN A 222 15.67 -1.13 -3.13
C GLN A 222 14.65 -0.34 -3.96
N TYR A 223 14.93 -0.14 -5.26
CA TYR A 223 14.03 0.52 -6.19
C TYR A 223 12.75 -0.30 -6.40
N PHE A 224 12.86 -1.60 -6.73
CA PHE A 224 11.70 -2.46 -6.95
C PHE A 224 10.93 -2.82 -5.66
N ARG A 225 11.52 -2.61 -4.48
CA ARG A 225 10.80 -2.80 -3.20
C ARG A 225 9.70 -1.75 -2.99
N ARG A 226 9.86 -0.54 -3.51
CA ARG A 226 8.84 0.53 -3.40
C ARG A 226 7.76 0.32 -4.47
N GLY A 227 6.50 0.17 -4.03
CA GLY A 227 5.35 -0.04 -4.92
C GLY A 227 5.20 1.05 -5.99
N TRP A 228 5.34 2.32 -5.60
CA TRP A 228 5.26 3.46 -6.51
C TRP A 228 6.33 3.46 -7.59
N ASN A 229 7.57 3.10 -7.25
CA ASN A 229 8.67 3.02 -8.22
C ASN A 229 8.44 1.90 -9.25
N ARG A 230 7.83 0.77 -8.84
CA ARG A 230 7.46 -0.31 -9.78
C ARG A 230 6.44 0.16 -10.81
N PHE A 231 5.45 0.92 -10.35
CA PHE A 231 4.42 1.50 -11.22
C PHE A 231 5.03 2.51 -12.18
N ASP A 232 5.88 3.39 -11.69
CA ASP A 232 6.56 4.42 -12.49
C ASP A 232 7.48 3.82 -13.57
N PHE A 233 8.25 2.79 -13.22
CA PHE A 233 9.07 2.05 -14.19
C PHE A 233 8.22 1.34 -15.25
N ALA A 234 7.11 0.71 -14.84
CA ALA A 234 6.20 0.05 -15.77
C ALA A 234 5.57 1.03 -16.76
N ILE A 235 5.20 2.23 -16.32
CA ILE A 235 4.66 3.29 -17.19
C ILE A 235 5.76 3.83 -18.11
N THR A 236 6.95 4.10 -17.59
CA THR A 236 8.04 4.68 -18.38
C THR A 236 8.53 3.73 -19.48
N CYS A 237 8.39 2.42 -19.28
CA CYS A 237 8.71 1.41 -20.29
C CYS A 237 7.59 1.10 -21.30
N LEU A 238 6.34 1.47 -21.02
CA LEU A 238 5.17 1.17 -21.85
C LEU A 238 4.90 2.30 -22.85
#